data_AF-A0A832BSY5-F1
#
_entry.id   AF-A0A832BSY5-F1
#
_cell.length_a   1.000
_cell.length_b   1.000
_cell.length_c   1.000
_cell.angle_alpha   90.00
_cell.angle_beta   90.00
_cell.angle_gamma   90.00
#
_symmetry.space_group_name_H-M   'P 1'
#
loop_
_entity.id
_entity.type
_entity.pdbx_description
1 polymer ?
#
loop_
_entity_poly.entity_id
_entity_poly.type
_entity_poly.pdbx_seq_one_letter_code
_entity_poly.pdbx_strand_id
1 'polypeptide(L)'
;MAKFNPNEFLECHVNAALNVMKSIKTTFPWFSEIHENFWELLFYSILLHDLGKCSEGFQKAGANGKIWGYRHEVLSTAFAQFLDYPEEERNLAALSIITHHKYLDDDGLPIPTKAEDFVWMGYVERLDELLENSDYIKEVFISRISFWEIDVFGKAIGKFKLPSDWESRIEEFDFDKLLNWYDRNWKKYRKELIYLKGLLNACDHLASAGENSVRILPSIADCVAFRIPREAWRPLQKKANQIKGPLLLRAPTGYGKTECALLWAEANCYSTKKGLSNRIFYILPYKASINAMYERMLEYFK
;
A
#
# COMPACT_ATOMS: atom_id res chain seq x y z
N MET A 1 -20.89 -1.68 -3.90
CA MET A 1 -20.34 -1.71 -2.52
C MET A 1 -18.92 -2.27 -2.53
N ALA A 2 -18.00 -1.66 -1.79
CA ALA A 2 -16.67 -2.22 -1.54
C ALA A 2 -16.66 -3.20 -0.35
N LYS A 3 -17.50 -2.95 0.67
CA LYS A 3 -17.69 -3.82 1.85
C LYS A 3 -19.16 -3.95 2.20
N PHE A 4 -19.52 -5.06 2.83
CA PHE A 4 -20.91 -5.41 3.18
C PHE A 4 -21.17 -5.48 4.70
N ASN A 5 -20.12 -5.38 5.53
CA ASN A 5 -20.27 -5.38 6.98
C ASN A 5 -19.13 -4.60 7.69
N PRO A 6 -19.33 -3.31 8.04
CA PRO A 6 -20.48 -2.49 7.65
C PRO A 6 -20.50 -2.23 6.14
N ASN A 7 -21.68 -1.84 5.64
CA ASN A 7 -21.88 -1.45 4.25
C ASN A 7 -21.04 -0.20 3.93
N GLU A 8 -20.16 -0.30 2.94
CA GLU A 8 -19.34 0.80 2.43
C GLU A 8 -19.38 0.90 0.89
N PHE A 9 -19.63 2.10 0.38
CA PHE A 9 -19.57 2.40 -1.06
C PHE A 9 -18.13 2.40 -1.57
N LEU A 10 -17.94 2.09 -2.85
CA LEU A 10 -16.60 2.00 -3.45
C LEU A 10 -15.84 3.33 -3.37
N GLU A 11 -16.54 4.43 -3.63
CA GLU A 11 -16.03 5.79 -3.56
C GLU A 11 -15.61 6.17 -2.13
N CYS A 12 -16.32 5.67 -1.12
CA CYS A 12 -15.98 5.90 0.29
C CYS A 12 -14.68 5.17 0.65
N HIS A 13 -14.56 3.90 0.27
CA HIS A 13 -13.34 3.12 0.49
C HIS A 13 -12.13 3.74 -0.22
N VAL A 14 -12.30 4.16 -1.47
CA VAL A 14 -11.27 4.88 -2.23
C VAL A 14 -10.87 6.18 -1.54
N ASN A 15 -11.83 6.99 -1.08
CA ASN A 15 -11.53 8.21 -0.32
C ASN A 15 -10.72 7.93 0.95
N ALA A 16 -11.08 6.88 1.71
CA ALA A 16 -10.35 6.48 2.91
C ALA A 16 -8.91 6.04 2.57
N ALA A 17 -8.73 5.23 1.53
CA ALA A 17 -7.41 4.79 1.07
C ALA A 17 -6.55 5.97 0.57
N LEU A 18 -7.14 6.94 -0.14
CA LEU A 18 -6.45 8.16 -0.56
C LEU A 18 -6.06 9.06 0.62
N ASN A 19 -6.86 9.13 1.68
CA ASN A 19 -6.49 9.83 2.91
C ASN A 19 -5.27 9.19 3.59
N VAL A 20 -5.24 7.86 3.66
CA VAL A 20 -4.06 7.12 4.13
C VAL A 20 -2.84 7.42 3.26
N MET A 21 -3.00 7.40 1.92
CA MET A 21 -1.93 7.74 0.99
C MET A 21 -1.39 9.16 1.22
N LYS A 22 -2.25 10.17 1.39
CA LYS A 22 -1.85 11.56 1.71
C LYS A 22 -1.03 11.64 3.00
N SER A 23 -1.45 10.89 4.02
CA SER A 23 -0.72 10.78 5.29
C SER A 23 0.66 10.13 5.11
N ILE A 24 0.74 9.03 4.36
CA ILE A 24 2.01 8.34 4.04
C ILE A 24 2.92 9.26 3.23
N LYS A 25 2.40 9.96 2.21
CA LYS A 25 3.14 10.90 1.36
C LYS A 25 3.80 12.02 2.16
N THR A 26 3.08 12.56 3.13
CA THR A 26 3.62 13.59 4.04
C THR A 26 4.67 13.00 4.98
N THR A 27 4.46 11.78 5.44
CA THR A 27 5.33 11.12 6.43
C THR A 27 6.65 10.62 5.83
N PHE A 28 6.59 10.07 4.62
CA PHE A 28 7.70 9.39 3.94
C PHE A 28 7.96 9.99 2.55
N PRO A 29 8.32 11.28 2.45
CA PRO A 29 8.47 11.96 1.16
C PRO A 29 9.60 11.38 0.29
N TRP A 30 10.53 10.60 0.85
CA TRP A 30 11.60 9.93 0.12
C TRP A 30 11.12 8.89 -0.91
N PHE A 31 9.86 8.43 -0.85
CA PHE A 31 9.31 7.57 -1.91
C PHE A 31 9.32 8.26 -3.29
N SER A 32 9.28 9.60 -3.35
CA SER A 32 9.46 10.37 -4.58
C SER A 32 10.83 10.17 -5.26
N GLU A 33 11.82 9.64 -4.55
CA GLU A 33 13.15 9.37 -5.11
C GLU A 33 13.25 8.01 -5.81
N ILE A 34 12.24 7.15 -5.64
CA ILE A 34 12.21 5.84 -6.28
C ILE A 34 11.85 5.99 -7.76
N HIS A 35 10.86 6.82 -8.06
CA HIS A 35 10.35 7.05 -9.40
C HIS A 35 9.68 8.43 -9.48
N GLU A 36 9.85 9.14 -10.59
CA GLU A 36 9.32 10.51 -10.76
C GLU A 36 7.81 10.56 -10.55
N ASN A 37 7.07 9.64 -11.20
CA ASN A 37 5.61 9.53 -11.10
C ASN A 37 5.12 8.63 -9.96
N PHE A 38 5.96 8.29 -8.97
CA PHE A 38 5.64 7.25 -7.96
C PHE A 38 4.27 7.44 -7.28
N TRP A 39 3.97 8.67 -6.83
CA TRP A 39 2.71 8.98 -6.15
C TRP A 39 1.51 8.99 -7.08
N GLU A 40 1.70 9.34 -8.35
CA GLU A 40 0.62 9.30 -9.35
C GLU A 40 0.29 7.84 -9.69
N LEU A 41 1.31 6.98 -9.85
CA LEU A 41 1.11 5.54 -10.04
C LEU A 41 0.40 4.90 -8.85
N LEU A 42 0.83 5.18 -7.62
CA LEU A 42 0.15 4.68 -6.42
C LEU A 42 -1.30 5.19 -6.33
N PHE A 43 -1.53 6.46 -6.64
CA PHE A 43 -2.86 7.06 -6.67
C PHE A 43 -3.79 6.31 -7.63
N TYR A 44 -3.39 6.12 -8.89
CA TYR A 44 -4.22 5.40 -9.85
C TYR A 44 -4.37 3.92 -9.49
N SER A 45 -3.33 3.26 -8.94
CA SER A 45 -3.48 1.91 -8.41
C SER A 45 -4.54 1.83 -7.31
N ILE A 46 -4.59 2.80 -6.39
CA ILE A 46 -5.63 2.86 -5.35
C ILE A 46 -7.02 3.07 -5.96
N LEU A 47 -7.15 3.96 -6.95
CA LEU A 47 -8.45 4.17 -7.61
C LEU A 47 -8.97 2.90 -8.28
N LEU A 48 -8.08 2.15 -8.93
CA LEU A 48 -8.48 1.06 -9.82
C LEU A 48 -8.55 -0.31 -9.14
N HIS A 49 -7.81 -0.54 -8.03
CA HIS A 49 -7.61 -1.91 -7.48
C HIS A 49 -8.89 -2.70 -7.20
N ASP A 50 -9.97 -2.01 -6.83
CA ASP A 50 -11.23 -2.58 -6.41
C ASP A 50 -12.35 -2.46 -7.47
N LEU A 51 -12.08 -1.95 -8.67
CA LEU A 51 -13.11 -1.79 -9.70
C LEU A 51 -13.81 -3.11 -10.08
N GLY A 52 -13.10 -4.24 -10.05
CA GLY A 52 -13.69 -5.55 -10.25
C GLY A 52 -14.78 -5.92 -9.24
N LYS A 53 -14.85 -5.23 -8.08
CA LYS A 53 -15.95 -5.40 -7.13
C LYS A 53 -17.28 -4.91 -7.69
N CYS A 54 -17.29 -4.09 -8.75
CA CYS A 54 -18.51 -3.69 -9.45
C CYS A 54 -19.21 -4.85 -10.18
N SER A 55 -18.58 -6.03 -10.30
CA SER A 55 -19.25 -7.20 -10.86
C SER A 55 -20.50 -7.59 -10.07
N GLU A 56 -21.58 -7.90 -10.80
CA GLU A 56 -22.82 -8.36 -10.19
C GLU A 56 -22.63 -9.58 -9.30
N GLY A 57 -21.80 -10.53 -9.71
CA GLY A 57 -21.55 -11.72 -8.92
C GLY A 57 -20.87 -11.38 -7.58
N PHE A 58 -19.92 -10.44 -7.59
CA PHE A 58 -19.32 -9.92 -6.36
C PHE A 58 -20.37 -9.24 -5.47
N GLN A 59 -21.21 -8.37 -6.05
CA GLN A 59 -22.24 -7.66 -5.31
C GLN A 59 -23.29 -8.59 -4.70
N LYS A 60 -23.77 -9.57 -5.49
CA LYS A 60 -24.74 -10.59 -5.05
C LYS A 60 -24.15 -11.49 -3.97
N ALA A 61 -22.90 -11.94 -4.11
CA ALA A 61 -22.26 -12.78 -3.11
C ALA A 61 -22.12 -12.04 -1.77
N GLY A 62 -21.58 -10.81 -1.80
CA GLY A 62 -21.39 -10.00 -0.60
C GLY A 62 -22.70 -9.66 0.13
N ALA A 63 -23.74 -9.28 -0.61
CA ALA A 63 -25.07 -8.99 -0.04
C ALA A 63 -25.69 -10.21 0.66
N ASN A 64 -25.33 -11.42 0.23
CA ASN A 64 -25.79 -12.68 0.81
C ASN A 64 -24.83 -13.27 1.85
N GLY A 65 -23.75 -12.55 2.23
CA GLY A 65 -22.74 -13.04 3.16
C GLY A 65 -21.95 -14.25 2.62
N LYS A 66 -21.87 -14.41 1.30
CA LYS A 66 -21.16 -15.49 0.61
C LYS A 66 -19.86 -14.99 0.00
N ILE A 67 -18.96 -15.94 -0.29
CA ILE A 67 -17.74 -15.68 -1.06
C ILE A 67 -18.08 -15.81 -2.55
N TRP A 68 -17.69 -14.83 -3.37
CA TRP A 68 -17.96 -14.84 -4.81
C TRP A 68 -17.26 -15.96 -5.57
N GLY A 69 -16.08 -16.38 -5.09
CA GLY A 69 -15.29 -17.45 -5.74
C GLY A 69 -14.47 -16.98 -6.94
N TYR A 70 -14.38 -15.67 -7.17
CA TYR A 70 -13.45 -15.04 -8.12
C TYR A 70 -12.69 -13.89 -7.47
N ARG A 71 -11.58 -13.51 -8.11
CA ARG A 71 -10.63 -12.50 -7.65
C ARG A 71 -10.89 -11.19 -8.38
N HIS A 72 -11.48 -10.22 -7.69
CA HIS A 72 -11.89 -8.94 -8.29
C HIS A 72 -10.71 -8.16 -8.89
N GLU A 73 -9.52 -8.32 -8.33
CA GLU A 73 -8.34 -7.60 -8.80
C GLU A 73 -7.88 -8.05 -10.19
N VAL A 74 -8.24 -9.25 -10.64
CA VAL A 74 -7.98 -9.71 -12.02
C VAL A 74 -8.77 -8.85 -13.01
N LEU A 75 -10.05 -8.59 -12.71
CA LEU A 75 -10.88 -7.66 -13.51
C LEU A 75 -10.35 -6.22 -13.42
N SER A 76 -10.02 -5.76 -12.22
CA SER A 76 -9.49 -4.41 -11.98
C SER A 76 -8.21 -4.11 -12.77
N THR A 77 -7.36 -5.12 -12.96
CA THR A 77 -6.03 -4.98 -13.61
C THR A 77 -6.16 -4.43 -15.03
N ALA A 78 -7.17 -4.87 -15.77
CA ALA A 78 -7.37 -4.47 -17.17
C ALA A 78 -7.56 -2.95 -17.34
N PHE A 79 -8.08 -2.24 -16.34
CA PHE A 79 -8.26 -0.78 -16.41
C PHE A 79 -6.94 0.00 -16.39
N ALA A 80 -5.85 -0.58 -15.88
CA ALA A 80 -4.53 0.08 -15.86
C ALA A 80 -4.02 0.40 -17.29
N GLN A 81 -4.52 -0.30 -18.31
CA GLN A 81 -4.16 -0.03 -19.71
C GLN A 81 -4.57 1.38 -20.18
N PHE A 82 -5.57 1.99 -19.54
CA PHE A 82 -6.12 3.31 -19.88
C PHE A 82 -5.35 4.47 -19.25
N LEU A 83 -4.25 4.18 -18.57
CA LEU A 83 -3.34 5.20 -18.08
C LEU A 83 -2.45 5.74 -19.22
N ASP A 84 -2.40 7.05 -19.35
CA ASP A 84 -1.59 7.81 -20.32
C ASP A 84 -0.13 7.96 -19.84
N TYR A 85 0.48 6.80 -19.59
CA TYR A 85 1.87 6.62 -19.20
C TYR A 85 2.60 5.68 -20.17
N PRO A 86 3.95 5.71 -20.18
CA PRO A 86 4.76 4.68 -20.82
C PRO A 86 4.34 3.27 -20.39
N GLU A 87 4.60 2.29 -21.26
CA GLU A 87 4.20 0.89 -21.02
C GLU A 87 4.76 0.36 -19.69
N GLU A 88 5.99 0.73 -19.34
CA GLU A 88 6.63 0.31 -18.10
C GLU A 88 5.86 0.78 -16.86
N GLU A 89 5.42 2.04 -16.85
CA GLU A 89 4.67 2.63 -15.75
C GLU A 89 3.25 2.06 -15.65
N ARG A 90 2.58 1.82 -16.79
CA ARG A 90 1.31 1.08 -16.82
C ARG A 90 1.44 -0.32 -16.24
N ASN A 91 2.50 -1.03 -16.61
CA ASN A 91 2.75 -2.39 -16.11
C ASN A 91 3.04 -2.38 -14.61
N LEU A 92 3.75 -1.37 -14.09
CA LEU A 92 3.94 -1.21 -12.64
C LEU A 92 2.61 -1.04 -11.89
N ALA A 93 1.71 -0.20 -12.40
CA ALA A 93 0.37 -0.03 -11.83
C ALA A 93 -0.45 -1.34 -11.91
N ALA A 94 -0.50 -1.96 -13.10
CA ALA A 94 -1.20 -3.22 -13.33
C ALA A 94 -0.70 -4.35 -12.40
N LEU A 95 0.62 -4.52 -12.26
CA LEU A 95 1.23 -5.51 -11.38
C LEU A 95 0.95 -5.23 -9.90
N SER A 96 0.89 -3.96 -9.49
CA SER A 96 0.49 -3.61 -8.13
C SER A 96 -0.97 -3.99 -7.85
N ILE A 97 -1.87 -3.78 -8.83
CA ILE A 97 -3.29 -4.12 -8.72
C ILE A 97 -3.48 -5.63 -8.68
N ILE A 98 -2.97 -6.38 -9.67
CA ILE A 98 -3.19 -7.83 -9.75
C ILE A 98 -2.64 -8.58 -8.54
N THR A 99 -1.61 -8.03 -7.89
CA THR A 99 -0.93 -8.66 -6.75
C THR A 99 -1.36 -8.14 -5.37
N HIS A 100 -2.38 -7.27 -5.28
CA HIS A 100 -2.67 -6.62 -4.01
C HIS A 100 -3.19 -7.61 -2.94
N HIS A 101 -3.88 -8.68 -3.34
CA HIS A 101 -4.32 -9.73 -2.42
C HIS A 101 -3.46 -11.02 -2.44
N LYS A 102 -2.77 -11.34 -3.55
CA LYS A 102 -1.96 -12.57 -3.75
C LYS A 102 -0.71 -12.27 -4.55
N TYR A 103 0.32 -13.09 -4.43
CA TYR A 103 1.51 -13.00 -5.29
C TYR A 103 1.27 -13.70 -6.64
N LEU A 104 2.10 -13.38 -7.64
CA LEU A 104 1.98 -13.97 -8.99
C LEU A 104 2.19 -15.49 -9.00
N ASP A 105 2.95 -16.01 -8.05
CA ASP A 105 3.26 -17.42 -7.87
C ASP A 105 2.33 -18.14 -6.87
N ASP A 106 1.28 -17.47 -6.37
CA ASP A 106 0.27 -18.12 -5.54
C ASP A 106 -0.72 -18.91 -6.41
N ASP A 107 -0.90 -20.20 -6.12
CA ASP A 107 -1.86 -21.10 -6.80
C ASP A 107 -3.32 -20.57 -6.84
N GLY A 108 -3.65 -19.59 -5.99
CA GLY A 108 -4.98 -18.99 -5.87
C GLY A 108 -5.21 -17.74 -6.71
N LEU A 109 -4.27 -17.34 -7.59
CA LEU A 109 -4.41 -16.19 -8.48
C LEU A 109 -4.64 -16.65 -9.94
N PRO A 110 -5.89 -16.68 -10.43
CA PRO A 110 -6.20 -17.15 -11.78
C PRO A 110 -5.91 -16.06 -12.80
N ILE A 111 -4.67 -15.99 -13.30
CA ILE A 111 -4.28 -15.02 -14.34
C ILE A 111 -4.72 -15.57 -15.71
N PRO A 112 -5.62 -14.89 -16.43
CA PRO A 112 -6.17 -15.38 -17.70
C PRO A 112 -5.15 -15.16 -18.81
N THR A 113 -4.20 -16.08 -18.93
CA THR A 113 -3.28 -16.16 -20.06
C THR A 113 -3.92 -16.90 -21.22
N LYS A 114 -3.49 -16.63 -22.47
CA LYS A 114 -4.00 -17.31 -23.67
C LYS A 114 -3.67 -18.80 -23.72
N ALA A 115 -2.74 -19.27 -22.89
CA ALA A 115 -2.43 -20.70 -22.77
C ALA A 115 -3.43 -21.46 -21.89
N GLU A 116 -4.19 -20.75 -21.05
CA GLU A 116 -5.14 -21.33 -20.09
C GLU A 116 -6.58 -21.00 -20.48
N ASP A 117 -7.07 -21.62 -21.56
CA ASP A 117 -8.42 -21.37 -22.13
C ASP A 117 -9.54 -21.37 -21.08
N PHE A 118 -9.49 -22.29 -20.12
CA PHE A 118 -10.50 -22.35 -19.04
C PHE A 118 -10.47 -21.12 -18.14
N VAL A 119 -9.28 -20.61 -17.80
CA VAL A 119 -9.11 -19.41 -16.97
C VAL A 119 -9.51 -18.17 -17.76
N TRP A 120 -9.16 -18.12 -19.06
CA TRP A 120 -9.61 -17.06 -19.96
C TRP A 120 -11.14 -17.01 -20.09
N MET A 121 -11.80 -18.14 -20.32
CA MET A 121 -13.26 -18.20 -20.36
C MET A 121 -13.89 -17.77 -19.03
N GLY A 122 -13.29 -18.17 -17.91
CA GLY A 122 -13.72 -17.72 -16.59
C GLY A 122 -13.55 -16.20 -16.39
N TYR A 123 -12.50 -15.60 -16.94
CA TYR A 123 -12.32 -14.15 -16.95
C TYR A 123 -13.42 -13.45 -17.75
N VAL A 124 -13.70 -13.90 -18.97
CA VAL A 124 -14.75 -13.33 -19.84
C VAL A 124 -16.13 -13.42 -19.17
N GLU A 125 -16.49 -14.56 -18.58
CA GLU A 125 -17.75 -14.72 -17.85
C GLU A 125 -17.88 -13.68 -16.70
N ARG A 126 -16.82 -13.46 -15.92
CA ARG A 126 -16.85 -12.48 -14.81
C ARG A 126 -16.75 -11.04 -15.29
N LEU A 127 -16.21 -10.84 -16.48
CA LEU A 127 -16.22 -9.56 -17.16
C LEU A 127 -17.63 -9.20 -17.62
N ASP A 128 -18.40 -10.15 -18.17
CA ASP A 128 -19.81 -9.93 -18.50
C ASP A 128 -20.59 -9.46 -17.27
N GLU A 129 -20.40 -10.12 -16.11
CA GLU A 129 -20.99 -9.68 -14.83
C GLU A 129 -20.57 -8.27 -14.40
N LEU A 130 -19.36 -7.81 -14.78
CA LEU A 130 -18.88 -6.45 -14.53
C LEU A 130 -19.56 -5.42 -15.45
N LEU A 131 -19.73 -5.79 -16.72
CA LEU A 131 -20.27 -4.92 -17.76
C LEU A 131 -21.77 -4.61 -17.56
N GLU A 132 -22.50 -5.47 -16.83
CA GLU A 132 -23.85 -5.15 -16.33
C GLU A 132 -23.89 -3.86 -15.48
N ASN A 133 -22.76 -3.47 -14.86
CA ASN A 133 -22.62 -2.24 -14.10
C ASN A 133 -21.71 -1.19 -14.80
N SER A 134 -21.55 -1.29 -16.12
CA SER A 134 -20.73 -0.38 -16.95
C SER A 134 -21.12 1.09 -16.78
N ASP A 135 -22.42 1.41 -16.76
CA ASP A 135 -22.92 2.78 -16.55
C ASP A 135 -22.44 3.36 -15.21
N TYR A 136 -22.45 2.57 -14.14
CA TYR A 136 -21.93 3.03 -12.85
C TYR A 136 -20.42 3.30 -12.91
N ILE A 137 -19.65 2.38 -13.51
CA ILE A 137 -18.20 2.54 -13.65
C ILE A 137 -17.88 3.83 -14.43
N LYS A 138 -18.53 4.03 -15.57
CA LYS A 138 -18.27 5.16 -16.47
C LYS A 138 -18.82 6.48 -15.94
N GLU A 139 -20.12 6.54 -15.63
CA GLU A 139 -20.82 7.79 -15.35
C GLU A 139 -20.67 8.23 -13.89
N VAL A 140 -20.43 7.30 -12.96
CA VAL A 140 -20.34 7.61 -11.52
C VAL A 140 -18.90 7.54 -10.99
N PHE A 141 -18.20 6.43 -11.23
CA PHE A 141 -16.87 6.24 -10.63
C PHE A 141 -15.80 7.02 -11.40
N ILE A 142 -15.70 6.82 -12.71
CA ILE A 142 -14.65 7.42 -13.55
C ILE A 142 -14.84 8.94 -13.66
N SER A 143 -16.07 9.44 -13.68
CA SER A 143 -16.36 10.89 -13.68
C SER A 143 -15.80 11.62 -12.44
N ARG A 144 -15.56 10.90 -11.33
CA ARG A 144 -14.98 11.45 -10.08
C ARG A 144 -13.46 11.46 -10.04
N ILE A 145 -12.76 10.84 -11.00
CA ILE A 145 -11.29 10.77 -10.98
C ILE A 145 -10.67 12.17 -10.93
N SER A 146 -11.19 13.11 -11.72
CA SER A 146 -10.71 14.50 -11.72
C SER A 146 -10.84 15.19 -10.35
N PHE A 147 -11.90 14.88 -9.59
CA PHE A 147 -12.09 15.38 -8.24
C PHE A 147 -11.03 14.82 -7.27
N TRP A 148 -10.77 13.52 -7.32
CA TRP A 148 -9.72 12.89 -6.50
C TRP A 148 -8.32 13.38 -6.84
N GLU A 149 -8.05 13.65 -8.12
CA GLU A 149 -6.78 14.25 -8.54
C GLU A 149 -6.59 15.64 -7.92
N ILE A 150 -7.63 16.48 -7.98
CA ILE A 150 -7.60 17.83 -7.39
C ILE A 150 -7.43 17.76 -5.86
N ASP A 151 -8.14 16.86 -5.18
CA ASP A 151 -8.02 16.70 -3.72
C ASP A 151 -6.61 16.27 -3.28
N VAL A 152 -5.98 15.36 -4.02
CA VAL A 152 -4.68 14.79 -3.66
C VAL A 152 -3.50 15.64 -4.12
N PHE A 153 -3.59 16.23 -5.32
CA PHE A 153 -2.47 16.91 -5.99
C PHE A 153 -2.67 18.42 -6.15
N GLY A 154 -3.84 18.95 -5.79
CA GLY A 154 -4.19 20.37 -5.95
C GLY A 154 -4.46 20.78 -7.40
N LYS A 155 -4.45 19.82 -8.34
CA LYS A 155 -4.75 20.04 -9.77
C LYS A 155 -5.23 18.74 -10.41
N ALA A 156 -5.98 18.85 -11.49
CA ALA A 156 -6.25 17.70 -12.35
C ALA A 156 -4.94 17.24 -13.00
N ILE A 157 -4.71 15.93 -12.98
CA ILE A 157 -3.55 15.26 -13.58
C ILE A 157 -3.92 14.76 -14.98
N GLY A 158 -5.15 14.24 -15.15
CA GLY A 158 -5.69 13.89 -16.46
C GLY A 158 -4.99 12.71 -17.14
N LYS A 159 -4.36 11.82 -16.35
CA LYS A 159 -3.61 10.66 -16.86
C LYS A 159 -4.45 9.40 -17.02
N PHE A 160 -5.68 9.34 -16.52
CA PHE A 160 -6.61 8.25 -16.82
C PHE A 160 -7.60 8.67 -17.91
N LYS A 161 -7.65 7.91 -19.02
CA LYS A 161 -8.52 8.21 -20.16
C LYS A 161 -9.29 6.97 -20.57
N LEU A 162 -10.56 6.90 -20.19
CA LEU A 162 -11.45 5.82 -20.63
C LEU A 162 -11.94 6.10 -22.07
N PRO A 163 -11.56 5.28 -23.07
CA PRO A 163 -12.05 5.45 -24.43
C PRO A 163 -13.52 4.96 -24.56
N SER A 164 -14.18 5.27 -25.68
CA SER A 164 -15.58 4.88 -25.90
C SER A 164 -15.78 3.38 -26.13
N ASP A 165 -14.72 2.67 -26.52
CA ASP A 165 -14.65 1.22 -26.78
C ASP A 165 -13.94 0.48 -25.63
N TRP A 166 -13.98 1.01 -24.41
CA TRP A 166 -13.23 0.47 -23.28
C TRP A 166 -13.66 -0.93 -22.89
N GLU A 167 -14.94 -1.27 -23.07
CA GLU A 167 -15.52 -2.58 -22.75
C GLU A 167 -14.79 -3.70 -23.53
N SER A 168 -14.66 -3.53 -24.86
CA SER A 168 -13.94 -4.49 -25.70
C SER A 168 -12.45 -4.53 -25.40
N ARG A 169 -11.85 -3.38 -25.04
CA ARG A 169 -10.41 -3.32 -24.73
C ARG A 169 -10.03 -4.00 -23.43
N ILE A 170 -10.90 -4.00 -22.41
CA ILE A 170 -10.63 -4.75 -21.20
C ILE A 170 -10.78 -6.26 -21.43
N GLU A 171 -11.74 -6.69 -22.25
CA GLU A 171 -11.86 -8.09 -22.68
C GLU A 171 -10.58 -8.59 -23.36
N GLU A 172 -9.97 -7.77 -24.20
CA GLU A 172 -8.74 -8.10 -24.93
C GLU A 172 -7.43 -7.78 -24.17
N PHE A 173 -7.48 -7.51 -22.86
CA PHE A 173 -6.28 -7.16 -22.10
C PHE A 173 -5.22 -8.28 -22.15
N ASP A 174 -4.00 -7.91 -22.56
CA ASP A 174 -2.92 -8.88 -22.80
C ASP A 174 -2.16 -9.21 -21.51
N PHE A 175 -2.70 -10.15 -20.73
CA PHE A 175 -2.07 -10.66 -19.50
C PHE A 175 -0.73 -11.37 -19.78
N ASP A 176 -0.60 -12.06 -20.91
CA ASP A 176 0.67 -12.68 -21.32
C ASP A 176 1.76 -11.62 -21.50
N LYS A 177 1.45 -10.50 -22.15
CA LYS A 177 2.39 -9.39 -22.31
C LYS A 177 2.79 -8.80 -20.96
N LEU A 178 1.85 -8.65 -20.01
CA LEU A 178 2.13 -8.16 -18.67
C LEU A 178 3.11 -9.08 -17.91
N LEU A 179 2.87 -10.39 -17.94
CA LEU A 179 3.74 -11.39 -17.30
C LEU A 179 5.13 -11.45 -17.97
N ASN A 180 5.17 -11.47 -19.30
CA ASN A 180 6.42 -11.42 -20.05
C ASN A 180 7.23 -10.15 -19.74
N TRP A 181 6.58 -9.01 -19.55
CA TRP A 181 7.24 -7.80 -19.12
C TRP A 181 7.80 -7.94 -17.70
N TYR A 182 7.03 -8.49 -16.77
CA TYR A 182 7.48 -8.74 -15.40
C TYR A 182 8.74 -9.63 -15.38
N ASP A 183 8.71 -10.77 -16.06
CA ASP A 183 9.83 -11.72 -16.08
C ASP A 183 11.13 -11.11 -16.59
N ARG A 184 11.03 -10.22 -17.59
CA ARG A 184 12.17 -9.54 -18.20
C ARG A 184 12.68 -8.36 -17.36
N ASN A 185 11.80 -7.69 -16.60
CA ASN A 185 12.10 -6.37 -16.04
C ASN A 185 12.05 -6.28 -14.51
N TRP A 186 11.57 -7.30 -13.78
CA TRP A 186 11.35 -7.20 -12.33
C TRP A 186 12.61 -6.82 -11.54
N LYS A 187 13.80 -7.26 -11.99
CA LYS A 187 15.07 -6.91 -11.34
C LYS A 187 15.37 -5.41 -11.47
N LYS A 188 15.07 -4.84 -12.63
CA LYS A 188 15.27 -3.41 -12.94
C LYS A 188 14.33 -2.56 -12.09
N TYR A 189 13.05 -2.92 -12.04
CA TYR A 189 12.01 -2.16 -11.32
C TYR A 189 11.68 -2.74 -9.94
N ARG A 190 12.65 -3.41 -9.30
CA ARG A 190 12.40 -4.15 -8.06
C ARG A 190 11.86 -3.26 -6.95
N LYS A 191 12.35 -2.02 -6.85
CA LYS A 191 11.93 -1.09 -5.80
C LYS A 191 10.50 -0.63 -6.03
N GLU A 192 10.18 -0.21 -7.25
CA GLU A 192 8.89 0.25 -7.71
C GLU A 192 7.83 -0.83 -7.43
N LEU A 193 8.08 -2.07 -7.86
CA LEU A 193 7.18 -3.20 -7.64
C LEU A 193 6.92 -3.47 -6.15
N ILE A 194 7.99 -3.52 -5.33
CA ILE A 194 7.88 -3.78 -3.89
C ILE A 194 7.08 -2.66 -3.20
N TYR A 195 7.41 -1.40 -3.49
CA TYR A 195 6.84 -0.27 -2.77
C TYR A 195 5.44 0.10 -3.25
N LEU A 196 5.14 0.02 -4.55
CA LEU A 196 3.78 0.24 -5.05
C LEU A 196 2.81 -0.79 -4.47
N LYS A 197 3.14 -2.09 -4.56
CA LYS A 197 2.34 -3.17 -3.96
C LYS A 197 2.23 -2.98 -2.43
N GLY A 198 3.35 -2.76 -1.76
CA GLY A 198 3.39 -2.65 -0.30
C GLY A 198 2.57 -1.47 0.21
N LEU A 199 2.63 -0.32 -0.46
CA LEU A 199 1.85 0.86 -0.10
C LEU A 199 0.39 0.76 -0.51
N LEU A 200 0.07 0.15 -1.65
CA LEU A 200 -1.32 -0.14 -2.03
C LEU A 200 -1.98 -1.00 -0.96
N ASN A 201 -1.35 -2.11 -0.55
CA ASN A 201 -1.84 -2.97 0.52
C ASN A 201 -1.95 -2.22 1.85
N ALA A 202 -0.98 -1.37 2.18
CA ALA A 202 -1.03 -0.58 3.40
C ALA A 202 -2.22 0.40 3.40
N CYS A 203 -2.49 1.06 2.27
CA CYS A 203 -3.62 1.98 2.14
C CYS A 203 -4.95 1.23 2.22
N ASP A 204 -5.10 0.13 1.48
CA ASP A 204 -6.31 -0.70 1.47
C ASP A 204 -6.60 -1.30 2.86
N HIS A 205 -5.58 -1.88 3.51
CA HIS A 205 -5.75 -2.48 4.84
C HIS A 205 -6.07 -1.45 5.93
N LEU A 206 -5.42 -0.28 5.92
CA LEU A 206 -5.70 0.77 6.89
C LEU A 206 -7.09 1.36 6.69
N ALA A 207 -7.46 1.69 5.45
CA ALA A 207 -8.82 2.12 5.12
C ALA A 207 -9.86 1.07 5.54
N SER A 208 -9.55 -0.20 5.35
CA SER A 208 -10.39 -1.31 5.78
C SER A 208 -10.54 -1.46 7.30
N ALA A 209 -9.53 -1.04 8.06
CA ALA A 209 -9.61 -0.95 9.52
C ALA A 209 -10.30 0.33 10.02
N GLY A 210 -10.76 1.21 9.13
CA GLY A 210 -11.32 2.52 9.48
C GLY A 210 -10.27 3.57 9.84
N GLU A 211 -9.00 3.31 9.55
CA GLU A 211 -7.90 4.25 9.78
C GLU A 211 -7.72 5.14 8.55
N ASN A 212 -7.65 6.46 8.76
CA ASN A 212 -7.49 7.44 7.68
C ASN A 212 -6.07 8.02 7.58
N SER A 213 -5.15 7.58 8.44
CA SER A 213 -3.78 8.10 8.50
C SER A 213 -2.83 7.10 9.13
N VAL A 214 -1.52 7.26 8.88
CA VAL A 214 -0.50 6.49 9.60
C VAL A 214 -0.16 7.16 10.94
N ARG A 215 0.05 6.33 11.96
CA ARG A 215 0.53 6.80 13.26
C ARG A 215 2.00 7.22 13.18
N ILE A 216 2.32 8.30 13.86
CA ILE A 216 3.67 8.87 13.94
C ILE A 216 4.25 8.54 15.31
N LEU A 217 5.54 8.17 15.36
CA LEU A 217 6.21 7.97 16.64
C LEU A 217 6.34 9.32 17.36
N PRO A 218 6.02 9.39 18.67
CA PRO A 218 6.37 10.57 19.47
C PRO A 218 7.89 10.71 19.57
N SER A 219 8.38 11.84 20.08
CA SER A 219 9.81 11.95 20.40
C SER A 219 10.20 10.86 21.40
N ILE A 220 11.08 9.97 20.96
CA ILE A 220 11.54 8.83 21.77
C ILE A 220 12.36 9.37 22.95
N ALA A 221 13.11 10.45 22.73
CA ALA A 221 13.84 11.13 23.79
C ALA A 221 12.89 11.67 24.88
N ASP A 222 11.75 12.26 24.51
CA ASP A 222 10.77 12.75 25.49
C ASP A 222 10.07 11.60 26.23
N CYS A 223 9.69 10.53 25.51
CA CYS A 223 9.15 9.32 26.13
C CYS A 223 10.12 8.72 27.16
N VAL A 224 11.42 8.65 26.83
CA VAL A 224 12.45 8.20 27.77
C VAL A 224 12.61 9.19 28.93
N ALA A 225 12.60 10.50 28.65
CA ALA A 225 12.77 11.56 29.64
C ALA A 225 11.66 11.58 30.70
N PHE A 226 10.43 11.19 30.33
CA PHE A 226 9.31 11.09 31.26
C PHE A 226 9.57 10.10 32.41
N ARG A 227 10.43 9.11 32.20
CA ARG A 227 10.80 8.09 33.20
C ARG A 227 12.19 8.29 33.78
N ILE A 228 13.12 8.71 32.94
CA ILE A 228 14.51 8.93 33.31
C ILE A 228 14.85 10.35 32.87
N PRO A 229 14.86 11.33 33.79
CA PRO A 229 15.17 12.72 33.47
C PRO A 229 16.46 12.84 32.66
N ARG A 230 16.50 13.79 31.73
CA ARG A 230 17.62 13.94 30.77
C ARG A 230 18.97 14.12 31.46
N GLU A 231 18.97 14.74 32.64
CA GLU A 231 20.13 14.95 33.50
C GLU A 231 20.70 13.63 34.00
N ALA A 232 19.81 12.68 34.33
CA ALA A 232 20.11 11.35 34.84
C ALA A 232 20.52 10.35 33.74
N TRP A 233 20.46 10.73 32.46
CA TRP A 233 20.97 9.87 31.39
C TRP A 233 22.45 9.59 31.57
N ARG A 234 22.81 8.32 31.45
CA ARG A 234 24.19 7.84 31.58
C ARG A 234 25.06 8.33 30.43
N PRO A 235 26.39 8.41 30.60
CA PRO A 235 27.30 8.86 29.53
C PRO A 235 27.10 8.11 28.20
N LEU A 236 26.87 6.80 28.26
CA LEU A 236 26.65 5.98 27.06
C LEU A 236 25.31 6.29 26.35
N GLN A 237 24.26 6.60 27.11
CA GLN A 237 22.95 6.99 26.59
C GLN A 237 23.02 8.36 25.90
N LYS A 238 23.66 9.35 26.55
CA LYS A 238 23.91 10.68 25.98
C LYS A 238 24.72 10.58 24.69
N LYS A 239 25.77 9.75 24.67
CA LYS A 239 26.60 9.50 23.49
C LYS A 239 25.81 8.83 22.36
N ALA A 240 25.00 7.82 22.67
CA ALA A 240 24.17 7.13 21.67
C ALA A 240 23.20 8.10 20.96
N ASN A 241 22.62 9.06 21.69
CA ASN A 241 21.73 10.10 21.14
C ASN A 241 22.42 11.09 20.18
N GLN A 242 23.75 11.01 20.02
CA GLN A 242 24.52 11.90 19.15
C GLN A 242 25.10 11.17 17.94
N ILE A 243 25.04 9.83 17.92
CA ILE A 243 25.62 9.01 16.85
C ILE A 243 24.62 8.85 15.72
N LYS A 244 25.02 9.25 14.51
CA LYS A 244 24.31 8.97 13.26
C LYS A 244 24.88 7.71 12.61
N GLY A 245 24.03 6.94 11.93
CA GLY A 245 24.40 5.70 11.26
C GLY A 245 24.50 4.49 12.20
N PRO A 246 25.08 3.38 11.71
CA PRO A 246 25.17 2.13 12.47
C PRO A 246 25.95 2.28 13.78
N LEU A 247 25.45 1.66 14.85
CA LEU A 247 26.09 1.67 16.18
C LEU A 247 26.23 0.25 16.73
N LEU A 248 27.47 -0.13 17.10
CA LEU A 248 27.73 -1.32 17.91
C LEU A 248 27.91 -0.91 19.38
N LEU A 249 26.97 -1.34 20.23
CA LEU A 249 26.95 -0.99 21.65
C LEU A 249 27.51 -2.13 22.52
N ARG A 250 28.63 -1.89 23.22
CA ARG A 250 29.19 -2.82 24.21
C ARG A 250 29.11 -2.24 25.61
N ALA A 251 28.31 -2.86 26.48
CA ALA A 251 28.23 -2.49 27.89
C ALA A 251 27.76 -3.67 28.76
N PRO A 252 28.12 -3.71 30.06
CA PRO A 252 27.64 -4.72 31.01
C PRO A 252 26.11 -4.79 31.10
N THR A 253 25.59 -5.88 31.64
CA THR A 253 24.16 -5.99 32.00
C THR A 253 23.80 -4.93 33.04
N GLY A 254 22.57 -4.42 32.99
CA GLY A 254 22.14 -3.32 33.85
C GLY A 254 22.67 -1.94 33.47
N TYR A 255 23.52 -1.80 32.44
CA TYR A 255 24.08 -0.50 32.04
C TYR A 255 23.08 0.42 31.30
N GLY A 256 21.84 0.00 31.06
CA GLY A 256 20.82 0.80 30.36
C GLY A 256 20.96 0.75 28.83
N LYS A 257 21.31 -0.42 28.29
CA LYS A 257 21.51 -0.65 26.85
C LYS A 257 20.23 -0.41 26.03
N THR A 258 19.07 -0.70 26.59
CA THR A 258 17.77 -0.51 25.93
C THR A 258 17.51 0.98 25.68
N GLU A 259 17.68 1.83 26.69
CA GLU A 259 17.57 3.29 26.54
C GLU A 259 18.63 3.83 25.57
N CYS A 260 19.85 3.26 25.57
CA CYS A 260 20.85 3.63 24.57
C CYS A 260 20.36 3.34 23.14
N ALA A 261 19.73 2.18 22.91
CA ALA A 261 19.18 1.82 21.61
C ALA A 261 18.02 2.74 21.20
N LEU A 262 17.13 3.09 22.13
CA LEU A 262 16.02 4.02 21.89
C LEU A 262 16.51 5.43 21.55
N LEU A 263 17.48 5.95 22.31
CA LEU A 263 18.06 7.27 22.05
C LEU A 263 18.91 7.29 20.77
N TRP A 264 19.59 6.19 20.46
CA TRP A 264 20.21 6.03 19.14
C TRP A 264 19.16 6.04 18.03
N ALA A 265 18.01 5.38 18.22
CA ALA A 265 16.93 5.42 17.25
C ALA A 265 16.41 6.85 17.05
N GLU A 266 16.17 7.62 18.13
CA GLU A 266 15.81 9.06 18.05
C GLU A 266 16.81 9.85 17.20
N ALA A 267 18.11 9.68 17.47
CA ALA A 267 19.16 10.35 16.72
C ALA A 267 19.09 10.03 15.23
N ASN A 268 18.60 8.85 14.85
CA ASN A 268 18.53 8.42 13.45
C ASN A 268 17.13 8.63 12.83
N CYS A 269 16.07 8.78 13.63
CA CYS A 269 14.70 9.02 13.20
C CYS A 269 14.52 10.37 12.48
N TYR A 270 15.36 11.36 12.79
CA TYR A 270 15.29 12.74 12.28
C TYR A 270 16.42 13.13 11.32
N SER A 271 17.35 12.22 11.02
CA SER A 271 18.63 12.60 10.40
C SER A 271 18.61 12.81 8.89
N THR A 272 17.44 12.96 8.27
CA THR A 272 17.38 13.40 6.86
C THR A 272 16.33 14.48 6.67
N LYS A 273 16.58 15.41 5.74
CA LYS A 273 15.62 16.41 5.25
C LYS A 273 14.36 15.80 4.58
N LYS A 274 14.05 14.52 4.84
CA LYS A 274 13.15 13.64 4.09
C LYS A 274 12.10 12.94 4.98
N GLY A 275 11.79 13.49 6.15
CA GLY A 275 10.71 13.01 7.03
C GLY A 275 11.18 12.20 8.24
N LEU A 276 10.21 11.68 9.00
CA LEU A 276 10.38 10.92 10.23
C LEU A 276 10.46 9.42 9.94
N SER A 277 11.46 8.72 10.49
CA SER A 277 11.34 7.26 10.59
C SER A 277 10.31 6.90 11.66
N ASN A 278 9.12 6.52 11.22
CA ASN A 278 7.98 6.21 12.10
C ASN A 278 7.89 4.76 12.56
N ARG A 279 8.88 3.91 12.27
CA ARG A 279 8.87 2.51 12.72
C ARG A 279 10.24 2.08 13.22
N ILE A 280 10.23 1.41 14.37
CA ILE A 280 11.40 0.77 14.97
C ILE A 280 11.12 -0.72 15.05
N PHE A 281 12.01 -1.53 14.50
CA PHE A 281 11.98 -2.97 14.65
C PHE A 281 12.98 -3.38 15.74
N TYR A 282 12.47 -3.76 16.91
CA TYR A 282 13.29 -4.24 18.01
C TYR A 282 13.36 -5.78 17.96
N ILE A 283 14.48 -6.31 17.45
CA ILE A 283 14.64 -7.75 17.18
C ILE A 283 15.28 -8.43 18.40
N LEU A 284 14.66 -9.51 18.88
CA LEU A 284 15.13 -10.30 20.02
C LEU A 284 15.06 -11.81 19.71
N PRO A 285 16.00 -12.62 20.24
CA PRO A 285 16.13 -14.02 19.85
C PRO A 285 15.10 -14.96 20.51
N TYR A 286 14.50 -14.57 21.64
CA TYR A 286 13.64 -15.44 22.45
C TYR A 286 12.29 -14.79 22.75
N LYS A 287 11.22 -15.59 22.70
CA LYS A 287 9.83 -15.15 23.01
C LYS A 287 9.72 -14.52 24.40
N ALA A 288 10.37 -15.07 25.41
CA ALA A 288 10.36 -14.51 26.77
C ALA A 288 10.95 -13.08 26.80
N SER A 289 12.04 -12.85 26.06
CA SER A 289 12.65 -11.53 25.93
C SER A 289 11.76 -10.57 25.14
N ILE A 290 11.09 -11.05 24.08
CA ILE A 290 10.14 -10.26 23.30
C ILE A 290 8.99 -9.77 24.18
N ASN A 291 8.37 -10.67 24.96
CA ASN A 291 7.28 -10.30 25.86
C ASN A 291 7.72 -9.28 26.91
N ALA A 292 8.87 -9.50 27.57
CA ALA A 292 9.41 -8.55 28.54
C ALA A 292 9.74 -7.19 27.91
N MET A 293 10.21 -7.18 26.66
CA MET A 293 10.48 -5.93 25.94
C MET A 293 9.19 -5.22 25.52
N TYR A 294 8.17 -5.96 25.13
CA TYR A 294 6.86 -5.41 24.79
C TYR A 294 6.24 -4.65 25.97
N GLU A 295 6.19 -5.26 27.15
CA GLU A 295 5.71 -4.60 28.37
C GLU A 295 6.52 -3.34 28.69
N ARG A 296 7.85 -3.41 28.55
CA ARG A 296 8.73 -2.26 28.73
C ARG A 296 8.54 -1.16 27.66
N MET A 297 8.11 -1.49 26.45
CA MET A 297 7.80 -0.48 25.43
C MET A 297 6.46 0.21 25.73
N LEU A 298 5.43 -0.52 26.17
CA LEU A 298 4.15 0.07 26.62
C LEU A 298 4.33 1.05 27.78
N GLU A 299 5.34 0.78 28.58
CA GLU A 299 5.79 1.63 29.65
C GLU A 299 6.27 3.02 29.15
N TYR A 300 6.97 3.08 28.01
CA TYR A 300 7.47 4.32 27.39
C TYR A 300 6.50 4.99 26.41
N PHE A 301 5.78 4.19 25.61
CA PHE A 301 4.95 4.64 24.49
C PHE A 301 3.47 4.35 24.75
N LYS A 302 2.89 5.07 25.71
CA LYS A 302 1.45 5.02 25.99
C LYS A 302 0.64 5.81 24.98
#